data_AF-A0AAN6EJL7-F1
#
_entry.id   AF-A0AAN6EJL7-F1
#
_cell.length_a   1.000
_cell.length_b   1.000
_cell.length_c   1.000
_cell.angle_alpha   90.00
_cell.angle_beta   90.00
_cell.angle_gamma   90.00
#
_symmetry.space_group_name_H-M   'P 1'
#
loop_
_entity.id
_entity.type
_entity.pdbx_description
1 polymer ?
#
loop_
_entity_poly.entity_id
_entity_poly.type
_entity_poly.pdbx_seq_one_letter_code
_entity_poly.pdbx_strand_id
1 'polypeptide(L)'
;MPSSEAEAEAAERLEAELSLLQAMYPGAMGYDPKSREVHYTSTLTSTSAYTLATTATAPSSSAPTLTLRLPDTYPIKGVPEVIAARDGAKHDIRNRTKRALESGSISAEESGGGEVIDQIIEVFESVAAAASASAVPDGDGDGGREGTRSESKTSTSITDDGLGIDVPVADTTSEIRDPQPDIRPLTKTVIIWLHHLLALSKRKLAVNPTVQTGPPSLSLSSSASGISGLTKPGYPGIMIFSGPRDLVDAHVAQLKRLNWQAFQVRYDSDDDIVKASGAGQNRSGNPDPIPGRNDNDKQKQKHKQKQSLTQNQKQSKRQSGEKETPTRQKDGREEEVAGSRSGSGSEWHFSHGQGKIVEVETMAEVVKAIVDDDKKEIFLRAVGVK
;
A
#
# COMPACT_ATOMS: atom_id res chain seq x y z
N MET A 1 -1.36 -1.58 -46.82
CA MET A 1 -1.78 -2.87 -46.22
C MET A 1 -1.02 -3.22 -44.91
N PRO A 2 -0.88 -2.33 -43.91
CA PRO A 2 -0.39 -2.71 -42.57
C PRO A 2 -1.50 -2.93 -41.51
N SER A 3 -2.80 -2.87 -41.85
CA SER A 3 -3.89 -2.86 -40.85
C SER A 3 -4.15 -4.21 -40.15
N SER A 4 -3.87 -5.35 -40.78
CA SER A 4 -4.29 -6.65 -40.25
C SER A 4 -3.48 -7.13 -39.04
N GLU A 5 -2.19 -6.78 -38.97
CA GLU A 5 -1.31 -7.23 -37.89
C GLU A 5 -1.60 -6.45 -36.59
N ALA A 6 -1.78 -5.14 -36.68
CA ALA A 6 -2.15 -4.30 -35.55
C ALA A 6 -3.54 -4.66 -34.99
N GLU A 7 -4.51 -5.01 -35.85
CA GLU A 7 -5.83 -5.48 -35.40
C GLU A 7 -5.75 -6.83 -34.67
N ALA A 8 -4.91 -7.75 -35.14
CA ALA A 8 -4.68 -9.03 -34.47
C ALA A 8 -4.01 -8.83 -33.10
N GLU A 9 -2.99 -7.97 -33.02
CA GLU A 9 -2.33 -7.61 -31.75
C GLU A 9 -3.31 -6.93 -30.79
N ALA A 10 -4.18 -6.02 -31.28
CA ALA A 10 -5.21 -5.38 -30.47
C ALA A 10 -6.17 -6.41 -29.85
N ALA A 11 -6.59 -7.39 -30.66
CA ALA A 11 -7.48 -8.44 -30.21
C ALA A 11 -6.84 -9.32 -29.14
N GLU A 12 -5.57 -9.71 -29.33
CA GLU A 12 -4.82 -10.52 -28.35
C GLU A 12 -4.66 -9.76 -27.01
N ARG A 13 -4.32 -8.47 -27.07
CA ARG A 13 -4.19 -7.62 -25.87
C ARG A 13 -5.53 -7.43 -25.15
N LEU A 14 -6.60 -7.20 -25.90
CA LEU A 14 -7.95 -7.10 -25.33
C LEU A 14 -8.37 -8.40 -24.65
N GLU A 15 -8.13 -9.55 -25.29
CA GLU A 15 -8.44 -10.87 -24.72
C GLU A 15 -7.65 -11.10 -23.42
N ALA A 16 -6.36 -10.74 -23.41
CA ALA A 16 -5.52 -10.85 -22.22
C ALA A 16 -6.03 -9.97 -21.06
N GLU A 17 -6.44 -8.72 -21.33
CA GLU A 17 -7.01 -7.82 -20.33
C GLU A 17 -8.35 -8.35 -19.79
N LEU A 18 -9.26 -8.78 -20.67
CA LEU A 18 -10.56 -9.35 -20.26
C LEU A 18 -10.39 -10.62 -19.43
N SER A 19 -9.43 -11.48 -19.79
CA SER A 19 -9.10 -12.69 -19.03
C SER A 19 -8.59 -12.36 -17.63
N LEU A 20 -7.70 -11.37 -17.52
CA LEU A 20 -7.20 -10.88 -16.24
C LEU A 20 -8.32 -10.31 -15.36
N LEU A 21 -9.18 -9.46 -15.94
CA LEU A 21 -10.32 -8.86 -15.24
C LEU A 21 -11.32 -9.92 -14.78
N GLN A 22 -11.59 -10.94 -15.59
CA GLN A 22 -12.48 -12.03 -15.19
C GLN A 22 -11.91 -12.86 -14.03
N ALA A 23 -10.58 -12.98 -13.95
CA ALA A 23 -9.89 -13.60 -12.82
C ALA A 23 -9.92 -12.72 -11.55
N MET A 24 -9.81 -11.39 -11.71
CA MET A 24 -9.88 -10.43 -10.59
C MET A 24 -11.31 -10.24 -10.05
N TYR A 25 -12.30 -10.28 -10.93
CA TYR A 25 -13.71 -10.01 -10.63
C TYR A 25 -14.60 -11.20 -11.03
N PRO A 26 -14.45 -12.37 -10.38
CA PRO A 26 -15.13 -13.59 -10.79
C PRO A 26 -16.65 -13.45 -10.67
N GLY A 27 -17.36 -13.64 -11.79
CA GLY A 27 -18.82 -13.57 -11.87
C GLY A 27 -19.40 -12.15 -11.84
N ALA A 28 -18.56 -11.13 -11.69
CA ALA A 28 -18.97 -9.72 -11.66
C ALA A 28 -18.86 -9.03 -13.02
N MET A 29 -18.05 -9.61 -13.92
CA MET A 29 -17.69 -9.03 -15.21
C MET A 29 -18.25 -9.89 -16.37
N GLY A 30 -18.78 -9.23 -17.40
CA GLY A 30 -19.22 -9.85 -18.65
C GLY A 30 -18.85 -9.01 -19.87
N TYR A 31 -18.56 -9.65 -20.99
CA TYR A 31 -18.19 -8.99 -22.25
C TYR A 31 -19.07 -9.48 -23.40
N ASP A 32 -19.66 -8.55 -24.15
CA ASP A 32 -20.37 -8.84 -25.41
C ASP A 32 -19.49 -8.48 -26.62
N PRO A 33 -18.96 -9.48 -27.35
CA PRO A 33 -18.07 -9.23 -28.49
C PRO A 33 -18.77 -8.54 -29.66
N LYS A 34 -20.10 -8.58 -29.76
CA LYS A 34 -20.84 -7.97 -30.88
C LYS A 34 -20.99 -6.47 -30.72
N SER A 35 -21.32 -6.02 -29.51
CA SER A 35 -21.45 -4.60 -29.17
C SER A 35 -20.15 -3.98 -28.66
N ARG A 36 -19.14 -4.81 -28.38
CA ARG A 36 -17.90 -4.45 -27.68
C ARG A 36 -18.20 -3.77 -26.35
N GLU A 37 -19.21 -4.27 -25.64
CA GLU A 37 -19.63 -3.76 -24.34
C GLU A 37 -19.10 -4.63 -23.20
N VAL A 38 -18.55 -3.98 -22.18
CA VAL A 38 -18.14 -4.58 -20.92
C VAL A 38 -19.16 -4.21 -19.86
N HIS A 39 -19.72 -5.22 -19.22
CA HIS A 39 -20.65 -5.08 -18.09
C HIS A 39 -19.95 -5.46 -16.80
N TYR A 40 -20.06 -4.60 -15.81
CA TYR A 40 -19.55 -4.81 -14.47
C TYR A 40 -20.67 -4.62 -13.45
N THR A 41 -20.80 -5.56 -12.52
CA THR A 41 -21.70 -5.48 -11.36
C THR A 41 -20.86 -5.56 -10.10
N SER A 42 -20.81 -4.49 -9.31
CA SER A 42 -19.95 -4.46 -8.13
C SER A 42 -20.38 -5.53 -7.13
N THR A 43 -19.42 -6.36 -6.72
CA THR A 43 -19.59 -7.35 -5.65
C THR A 43 -19.39 -6.72 -4.28
N LEU A 44 -18.90 -5.47 -4.22
CA LEU A 44 -18.78 -4.68 -3.01
C LEU A 44 -20.16 -4.14 -2.62
N THR A 45 -21.06 -5.04 -2.23
CA THR A 45 -22.25 -4.63 -1.49
C THR A 45 -21.78 -3.90 -0.24
N SER A 46 -22.19 -2.63 -0.10
CA SER A 46 -21.76 -1.70 0.93
C SER A 46 -22.00 -2.27 2.33
N THR A 47 -21.05 -3.04 2.87
CA THR A 47 -21.09 -3.47 4.26
C THR A 47 -19.68 -3.80 4.74
N SER A 48 -19.21 -2.99 5.68
CA SER A 48 -18.25 -3.38 6.70
C SER A 48 -18.69 -4.69 7.35
N ALA A 49 -18.29 -5.83 6.80
CA ALA A 49 -18.59 -7.15 7.33
C ALA A 49 -17.65 -7.53 8.49
N TYR A 50 -17.56 -6.67 9.51
CA TYR A 50 -17.11 -7.07 10.85
C TYR A 50 -18.19 -6.82 11.93
N THR A 51 -19.32 -6.22 11.61
CA THR A 51 -20.48 -6.19 12.50
C THR A 51 -21.34 -7.43 12.25
N LEU A 52 -21.33 -8.33 13.24
CA LEU A 52 -22.05 -9.60 13.25
C LEU A 52 -23.50 -9.46 12.80
N ALA A 53 -23.90 -10.43 11.98
CA ALA A 53 -25.27 -10.77 11.63
C ALA A 53 -26.21 -10.63 12.82
N THR A 54 -27.02 -9.57 12.84
CA THR A 54 -28.18 -9.51 13.72
C THR A 54 -29.34 -8.89 12.95
N THR A 55 -30.33 -9.74 12.71
CA THR A 55 -31.74 -9.43 12.41
C THR A 55 -32.07 -8.67 11.13
N ALA A 56 -32.23 -9.46 10.06
CA ALA A 56 -33.38 -9.48 9.16
C ALA A 56 -34.36 -8.29 9.23
N THR A 57 -34.09 -7.26 8.43
CA THR A 57 -35.10 -6.52 7.67
C THR A 57 -34.36 -6.00 6.43
N ALA A 58 -34.63 -6.56 5.26
CA ALA A 58 -33.86 -6.35 4.05
C ALA A 58 -34.17 -4.98 3.40
N PRO A 59 -33.22 -4.03 3.31
CA PRO A 59 -33.29 -3.01 2.28
C PRO A 59 -32.86 -3.65 0.95
N SER A 60 -33.72 -3.55 -0.06
CA SER A 60 -33.51 -4.07 -1.41
C SER A 60 -32.50 -3.24 -2.22
N SER A 61 -31.32 -2.94 -1.67
CA SER A 61 -30.29 -2.22 -2.44
C SER A 61 -29.74 -3.14 -3.52
N SER A 62 -29.98 -2.79 -4.78
CA SER A 62 -29.31 -3.44 -5.91
C SER A 62 -27.81 -3.20 -5.83
N ALA A 63 -27.00 -4.07 -6.42
CA ALA A 63 -25.58 -3.80 -6.58
C ALA A 63 -25.36 -2.63 -7.56
N PRO A 64 -24.34 -1.78 -7.37
CA PRO A 64 -23.91 -0.83 -8.37
C PRO A 64 -23.55 -1.52 -9.69
N THR A 65 -23.89 -0.91 -10.82
CA THR A 65 -23.66 -1.48 -12.16
C THR A 65 -22.98 -0.46 -13.08
N LEU A 66 -22.04 -0.92 -13.90
CA LEU A 66 -21.31 -0.13 -14.89
C LEU A 66 -21.34 -0.84 -16.24
N THR A 67 -21.59 -0.08 -17.32
CA THR A 67 -21.47 -0.54 -18.71
C THR A 67 -20.52 0.37 -19.46
N LEU A 68 -19.47 -0.22 -20.04
CA LEU A 68 -18.48 0.46 -20.87
C LEU A 68 -18.62 0.01 -22.32
N ARG A 69 -18.41 0.92 -23.27
CA ARG A 69 -18.28 0.59 -24.69
C ARG A 69 -16.84 0.80 -25.14
N LEU A 70 -16.23 -0.24 -25.70
CA LEU A 70 -14.86 -0.19 -26.17
C LEU A 70 -14.83 0.30 -27.64
N PRO A 71 -14.05 1.33 -27.99
CA PRO A 71 -13.88 1.73 -29.38
C PRO A 71 -13.16 0.63 -30.17
N ASP A 72 -13.34 0.61 -31.49
CA ASP A 72 -12.79 -0.46 -32.33
C ASP A 72 -11.26 -0.56 -32.27
N THR A 73 -10.63 0.56 -31.96
CA THR A 73 -9.18 0.71 -31.86
C THR A 73 -8.61 0.33 -30.49
N TYR A 74 -9.44 0.04 -29.49
CA TYR A 74 -8.98 -0.35 -28.16
C TYR A 74 -8.37 -1.76 -28.17
N PRO A 75 -7.24 -2.02 -27.47
CA PRO A 75 -6.55 -1.14 -26.51
C PRO A 75 -5.46 -0.24 -27.11
N ILE A 76 -5.24 -0.28 -28.42
CA ILE A 76 -4.15 0.48 -29.09
C ILE A 76 -4.46 1.98 -29.14
N LYS A 77 -5.72 2.38 -29.35
CA LYS A 77 -6.13 3.79 -29.34
C LYS A 77 -7.54 3.94 -28.81
N GLY A 78 -7.82 5.13 -28.31
CA GLY A 78 -9.11 5.47 -27.71
C GLY A 78 -9.26 4.89 -26.31
N VAL A 79 -10.23 5.42 -25.59
CA VAL A 79 -10.58 4.99 -24.23
C VAL A 79 -11.98 4.40 -24.22
N PRO A 80 -12.28 3.44 -23.32
CA PRO A 80 -13.63 2.97 -23.10
C PRO A 80 -14.58 4.13 -22.73
N GLU A 81 -15.76 4.18 -23.35
CA GLU A 81 -16.78 5.16 -23.00
C GLU A 81 -17.75 4.61 -21.96
N VAL A 82 -18.04 5.39 -20.92
CA VAL A 82 -19.09 5.05 -19.95
C VAL A 82 -20.49 5.27 -20.54
N ILE A 83 -21.19 4.18 -20.86
CA ILE A 83 -22.55 4.20 -21.42
C ILE A 83 -23.60 4.26 -20.30
N ALA A 84 -23.40 3.50 -19.22
CA ALA A 84 -24.29 3.48 -18.07
C ALA A 84 -23.48 3.30 -16.77
N ALA A 85 -23.87 4.01 -15.72
CA ALA A 85 -23.30 3.83 -14.38
C ALA A 85 -24.40 4.11 -13.35
N ARG A 86 -24.69 3.13 -12.49
CA ARG A 86 -25.72 3.24 -11.45
C ARG A 86 -25.15 2.84 -10.11
N ASP A 87 -25.50 3.59 -9.07
CA ASP A 87 -25.18 3.22 -7.69
C ASP A 87 -26.13 2.13 -7.15
N GLY A 88 -25.96 1.75 -5.88
CA GLY A 88 -26.78 0.71 -5.29
C GLY A 88 -28.26 1.08 -5.09
N ALA A 89 -28.56 2.38 -5.06
CA ALA A 89 -29.91 2.94 -5.03
C ALA A 89 -30.50 3.15 -6.44
N LYS A 90 -29.80 2.71 -7.49
CA LYS A 90 -30.16 2.86 -8.92
C LYS A 90 -30.14 4.31 -9.41
N HIS A 91 -29.52 5.24 -8.70
CA HIS A 91 -29.30 6.59 -9.19
C HIS A 91 -28.24 6.57 -10.29
N ASP A 92 -28.48 7.33 -11.36
CA ASP A 92 -27.52 7.48 -12.46
C ASP A 92 -26.34 8.34 -11.99
N ILE A 93 -25.15 7.74 -11.92
CA ILE A 93 -23.91 8.40 -11.49
C ILE A 93 -22.92 8.60 -12.64
N ARG A 94 -23.36 8.42 -13.90
CA ARG A 94 -22.50 8.48 -15.09
C ARG A 94 -21.73 9.78 -15.23
N ASN A 95 -22.37 10.93 -14.99
CA ASN A 95 -21.72 12.23 -15.09
C ASN A 95 -20.65 12.43 -14.01
N ARG A 96 -20.87 11.89 -12.79
CA ARG A 96 -19.85 11.90 -11.73
C ARG A 96 -18.68 10.99 -12.10
N THR A 97 -18.94 9.79 -12.60
CA THR A 97 -17.90 8.86 -13.05
C THR A 97 -17.08 9.46 -14.19
N LYS A 98 -17.71 10.01 -15.25
CA LYS A 98 -17.00 10.67 -16.36
C LYS A 98 -16.09 11.81 -15.88
N ARG A 99 -16.61 12.70 -15.02
CA ARG A 99 -15.82 13.78 -14.41
C ARG A 99 -14.65 13.26 -13.58
N ALA A 100 -14.85 12.18 -12.81
CA ALA A 100 -13.80 11.58 -12.02
C ALA A 100 -12.69 10.99 -12.90
N LEU A 101 -13.05 10.34 -14.02
CA LEU A 101 -12.09 9.84 -15.01
C LEU A 101 -11.27 10.96 -15.66
N GLU A 102 -11.93 12.06 -16.03
CA GLU A 102 -11.27 13.27 -16.57
C GLU A 102 -10.29 13.90 -15.56
N SER A 103 -10.65 13.90 -14.28
CA SER A 103 -9.79 14.43 -13.22
C SER A 103 -8.63 13.50 -12.82
N GLY A 104 -8.79 12.19 -13.03
CA GLY A 104 -7.83 11.16 -12.61
C GLY A 104 -6.65 10.96 -13.54
N SER A 105 -6.52 11.79 -14.60
CA SER A 105 -5.48 11.65 -15.62
C SER A 105 -5.40 10.25 -16.23
N ILE A 106 -6.55 9.60 -16.49
CA ILE A 106 -6.63 8.44 -17.38
C ILE A 106 -6.53 8.96 -18.82
N SER A 107 -5.42 9.64 -19.11
CA SER A 107 -5.15 10.30 -20.38
C SER A 107 -4.41 9.33 -21.27
N ALA A 108 -5.16 8.44 -21.94
CA ALA A 108 -4.60 7.58 -22.99
C ALA A 108 -4.03 8.39 -24.18
N GLU A 109 -4.36 9.68 -24.24
CA GLU A 109 -3.94 10.66 -25.25
C GLU A 109 -2.41 10.79 -25.34
N GLU A 110 -1.67 10.70 -24.23
CA GLU A 110 -0.21 10.88 -24.25
C GLU A 110 0.57 9.56 -24.44
N SER A 111 -0.03 8.39 -24.21
CA SER A 111 0.69 7.10 -24.21
C SER A 111 0.30 6.12 -25.33
N GLY A 112 -0.58 6.51 -26.26
CA GLY A 112 -0.88 5.68 -27.44
C GLY A 112 -1.67 4.41 -27.09
N GLY A 113 -2.75 4.58 -26.32
CA GLY A 113 -3.63 3.50 -25.88
C GLY A 113 -3.10 2.75 -24.66
N GLY A 114 -4.00 2.18 -23.88
CA GLY A 114 -3.66 1.47 -22.65
C GLY A 114 -4.83 0.60 -22.18
N GLU A 115 -4.47 -0.46 -21.46
CA GLU A 115 -5.39 -1.36 -20.75
C GLU A 115 -5.86 -0.63 -19.48
N VAL A 116 -7.02 0.03 -19.56
CA VAL A 116 -7.53 0.95 -18.51
C VAL A 116 -8.88 0.52 -17.93
N ILE A 117 -9.42 -0.64 -18.31
CA ILE A 117 -10.75 -1.05 -17.84
C ILE A 117 -10.76 -1.23 -16.30
N ASP A 118 -9.70 -1.78 -15.71
CA ASP A 118 -9.55 -1.94 -14.25
C ASP A 118 -9.57 -0.59 -13.52
N GLN A 119 -8.85 0.40 -14.05
CA GLN A 119 -8.78 1.76 -13.50
C GLN A 119 -10.15 2.44 -13.56
N ILE A 120 -10.89 2.24 -14.65
CA ILE A 120 -12.25 2.77 -14.79
C ILE A 120 -13.20 2.12 -13.77
N ILE A 121 -13.06 0.81 -13.54
CA ILE A 121 -13.83 0.09 -12.50
C ILE A 121 -13.52 0.67 -11.12
N GLU A 122 -12.25 0.87 -10.77
CA GLU A 122 -11.83 1.45 -9.48
C GLU A 122 -12.42 2.85 -9.26
N VAL A 123 -12.35 3.73 -10.26
CA VAL A 123 -12.94 5.07 -10.20
C VAL A 123 -14.46 5.00 -10.04
N PHE A 124 -15.12 4.09 -10.76
CA PHE A 124 -16.56 3.87 -10.63
C PHE A 124 -16.95 3.44 -9.20
N GLU A 125 -16.23 2.50 -8.60
CA GLU A 125 -16.52 2.03 -7.25
C GLU A 125 -16.36 3.13 -6.20
N SER A 126 -15.31 3.95 -6.32
CA SER A 126 -15.10 5.13 -5.48
C SER A 126 -16.27 6.12 -5.58
N VAL A 127 -16.74 6.41 -6.80
CA VAL A 127 -17.88 7.31 -7.03
C VAL A 127 -19.19 6.72 -6.49
N ALA A 128 -19.43 5.42 -6.68
CA ALA A 128 -20.62 4.76 -6.18
C ALA A 128 -20.67 4.74 -4.64
N ALA A 129 -19.52 4.52 -3.99
CA ALA A 129 -19.40 4.60 -2.54
C ALA A 129 -19.69 6.03 -2.02
N ALA A 130 -19.11 7.05 -2.67
CA ALA A 130 -19.34 8.45 -2.31
C ALA A 130 -20.79 8.91 -2.53
N ALA A 131 -21.44 8.43 -3.60
CA ALA A 131 -22.86 8.72 -3.86
C ALA A 131 -23.76 8.14 -2.76
N SER A 132 -23.46 6.92 -2.32
CA SER A 132 -24.19 6.25 -1.24
C SER A 132 -24.03 6.98 0.11
N ALA A 133 -22.85 7.57 0.38
CA ALA A 133 -22.60 8.34 1.59
C ALA A 133 -23.28 9.72 1.61
N SER A 134 -23.47 10.34 0.44
CA SER A 134 -24.10 11.66 0.29
C SER A 134 -25.63 11.62 0.42
N ALA A 135 -26.25 10.44 0.39
CA ALA A 135 -27.70 10.27 0.42
C ALA A 135 -28.29 10.35 1.85
N VAL A 136 -27.63 11.07 2.77
CA VAL A 136 -28.20 11.34 4.10
C VAL A 136 -29.47 12.15 3.87
N PRO A 137 -30.65 11.64 4.25
CA PRO A 137 -31.87 12.40 4.15
C PRO A 137 -31.75 13.56 5.14
N ASP A 138 -31.79 14.80 4.64
CA ASP A 138 -32.04 15.99 5.46
C ASP A 138 -33.43 15.81 6.10
N GLY A 139 -33.44 15.13 7.24
CA GLY A 139 -34.59 14.90 8.08
C GLY A 139 -34.75 16.07 9.03
N ASP A 140 -35.36 17.15 8.56
CA ASP A 140 -36.13 18.15 9.31
C ASP A 140 -36.78 19.05 8.24
N GLY A 141 -38.09 19.06 7.99
CA GLY A 141 -39.17 18.98 8.96
C GLY A 141 -39.56 20.37 9.44
N ASP A 142 -40.08 21.26 8.57
CA ASP A 142 -41.10 22.22 9.02
C ASP A 142 -41.88 22.88 7.87
N GLY A 143 -43.20 22.96 8.06
CA GLY A 143 -44.01 24.15 7.77
C GLY A 143 -44.19 24.59 6.33
N GLY A 144 -45.32 24.20 5.74
CA GLY A 144 -45.72 24.65 4.41
C GLY A 144 -45.99 26.15 4.27
N ARG A 145 -45.99 26.60 3.01
CA ARG A 145 -46.83 27.72 2.57
C ARG A 145 -46.95 27.73 1.04
N GLU A 146 -48.15 27.47 0.55
CA GLU A 146 -48.58 27.84 -0.80
C GLU A 146 -48.42 29.36 -0.98
N GLY A 147 -47.90 29.77 -2.14
CA GLY A 147 -47.75 31.18 -2.47
C GLY A 147 -47.09 31.45 -3.82
N THR A 148 -47.88 31.34 -4.88
CA THR A 148 -47.93 32.27 -6.03
C THR A 148 -46.65 32.75 -6.73
N ARG A 149 -46.53 32.36 -8.02
CA ARG A 149 -46.39 33.23 -9.21
C ARG A 149 -45.65 34.58 -9.03
N SER A 150 -44.52 34.76 -9.72
CA SER A 150 -44.35 35.77 -10.78
C SER A 150 -42.94 35.79 -11.38
N GLU A 151 -42.91 36.02 -12.68
CA GLU A 151 -41.76 36.38 -13.51
C GLU A 151 -41.15 37.71 -13.05
N SER A 152 -39.83 37.87 -13.14
CA SER A 152 -39.23 39.07 -13.76
C SER A 152 -37.70 39.00 -13.82
N LYS A 153 -37.19 39.54 -14.93
CA LYS A 153 -35.81 39.89 -15.28
C LYS A 153 -35.23 40.94 -14.30
N THR A 154 -33.90 41.12 -14.37
CA THR A 154 -33.16 42.41 -14.58
C THR A 154 -32.00 42.65 -13.60
N SER A 155 -30.81 42.85 -14.19
CA SER A 155 -29.68 43.76 -13.88
C SER A 155 -29.06 43.95 -12.48
N THR A 156 -27.73 43.80 -12.49
CA THR A 156 -26.66 44.76 -12.10
C THR A 156 -26.91 45.82 -10.99
N SER A 157 -26.11 45.79 -9.92
CA SER A 157 -25.42 46.93 -9.22
C SER A 157 -24.70 46.34 -7.99
N ILE A 158 -23.37 46.40 -7.82
CA ILE A 158 -22.50 47.49 -7.29
C ILE A 158 -23.14 48.40 -6.23
N THR A 159 -22.74 48.20 -4.98
CA THR A 159 -22.48 49.13 -3.84
C THR A 159 -21.77 48.25 -2.79
N ASP A 160 -20.51 48.45 -2.37
CA ASP A 160 -19.90 49.59 -1.67
C ASP A 160 -20.78 50.13 -0.55
N ASP A 161 -20.50 49.69 0.68
CA ASP A 161 -20.39 50.55 1.85
C ASP A 161 -20.06 49.70 3.09
N GLY A 162 -18.96 50.05 3.76
CA GLY A 162 -18.54 49.44 5.01
C GLY A 162 -19.33 49.98 6.20
N LEU A 163 -19.56 49.11 7.19
CA LEU A 163 -19.79 49.53 8.57
C LEU A 163 -19.11 48.54 9.50
N GLY A 164 -18.19 49.07 10.30
CA GLY A 164 -17.47 48.37 11.35
C GLY A 164 -18.42 47.92 12.45
N ILE A 165 -18.16 46.71 12.93
CA ILE A 165 -18.64 46.23 14.22
C ILE A 165 -17.39 45.86 15.02
N ASP A 166 -17.00 46.77 15.92
CA ASP A 166 -16.08 46.51 17.01
C ASP A 166 -16.67 45.41 17.90
N VAL A 167 -16.06 44.22 17.86
CA VAL A 167 -16.37 43.12 18.76
C VAL A 167 -15.41 43.20 19.96
N PRO A 168 -15.94 43.21 21.21
CA PRO A 168 -15.14 43.46 22.40
C PRO A 168 -14.15 42.33 22.69
N VAL A 169 -12.90 42.73 22.90
CA VAL A 169 -11.82 41.92 23.48
C VAL A 169 -12.22 41.54 24.91
N ALA A 170 -12.70 40.31 25.07
CA ALA A 170 -12.79 39.64 26.35
C ALA A 170 -11.50 38.84 26.59
N ASP A 171 -10.58 39.50 27.26
CA ASP A 171 -9.50 38.92 28.06
C ASP A 171 -10.11 38.00 29.12
N THR A 172 -9.98 36.67 29.00
CA THR A 172 -10.26 35.70 30.09
C THR A 172 -9.73 34.29 29.74
N THR A 173 -8.76 33.86 30.55
CA THR A 173 -8.41 32.48 30.90
C THR A 173 -7.57 31.67 29.91
N SER A 174 -6.25 31.78 30.13
CA SER A 174 -5.25 30.75 29.86
C SER A 174 -5.61 29.44 30.56
N GLU A 175 -6.44 28.62 29.92
CA GLU A 175 -6.60 27.22 30.27
C GLU A 175 -5.31 26.46 29.93
N ILE A 176 -4.82 25.75 30.93
CA ILE A 176 -3.73 24.80 30.88
C ILE A 176 -4.16 23.69 29.91
N ARG A 177 -3.80 23.83 28.63
CA ARG A 177 -3.97 22.77 27.63
C ARG A 177 -3.15 21.57 28.08
N ASP A 178 -3.83 20.49 28.44
CA ASP A 178 -3.22 19.18 28.61
C ASP A 178 -2.29 18.90 27.41
N PRO A 179 -1.05 18.42 27.64
CA PRO A 179 -0.14 18.08 26.56
C PRO A 179 -0.78 16.92 25.76
N GLN A 180 -1.36 17.26 24.62
CA GLN A 180 -1.76 16.29 23.61
C GLN A 180 -0.53 15.41 23.35
N PRO A 181 -0.62 14.08 23.52
CA PRO A 181 0.49 13.21 23.19
C PRO A 181 0.84 13.48 21.73
N ASP A 182 2.11 13.75 21.44
CA ASP A 182 2.61 13.96 20.09
C ASP A 182 2.45 12.64 19.33
N ILE A 183 1.26 12.40 18.75
CA ILE A 183 0.91 11.16 18.02
C ILE A 183 1.62 11.24 16.66
N ARG A 184 2.94 11.14 16.68
CA ARG A 184 3.69 10.93 15.46
C ARG A 184 3.31 9.56 14.93
N PRO A 185 2.91 9.43 13.65
CA PRO A 185 2.61 8.14 13.07
C PRO A 185 3.84 7.24 13.24
N LEU A 186 3.64 6.09 13.88
CA LEU A 186 4.74 5.16 14.10
C LEU A 186 5.22 4.66 12.73
N THR A 187 6.49 4.87 12.44
CA THR A 187 7.12 4.34 11.23
C THR A 187 7.68 2.95 11.50
N LYS A 188 7.69 2.11 10.47
CA LYS A 188 8.19 0.74 10.52
C LYS A 188 9.10 0.48 9.33
N THR A 189 10.15 -0.31 9.55
CA THR A 189 10.99 -0.83 8.47
C THR A 189 11.11 -2.34 8.54
N VAL A 190 10.96 -2.99 7.39
CA VAL A 190 11.09 -4.44 7.25
C VAL A 190 12.09 -4.77 6.13
N ILE A 191 13.01 -5.70 6.39
CA ILE A 191 13.91 -6.29 5.38
C ILE A 191 13.49 -7.73 5.16
N ILE A 192 13.17 -8.07 3.92
CA ILE A 192 12.77 -9.41 3.49
C ILE A 192 13.82 -9.97 2.55
N TRP A 193 14.19 -11.21 2.82
CA TRP A 193 15.07 -12.01 1.98
C TRP A 193 14.27 -13.11 1.30
N LEU A 194 14.57 -13.36 0.03
CA LEU A 194 14.03 -14.47 -0.76
C LEU A 194 15.17 -15.19 -1.47
N HIS A 195 14.95 -16.49 -1.73
CA HIS A 195 15.88 -17.26 -2.54
C HIS A 195 15.97 -16.67 -3.96
N HIS A 196 14.84 -16.40 -4.62
CA HIS A 196 14.81 -15.75 -5.93
C HIS A 196 13.62 -14.79 -6.07
N LEU A 197 13.86 -13.62 -6.66
CA LEU A 197 12.83 -12.66 -7.09
C LEU A 197 12.96 -12.40 -8.61
N LEU A 198 12.69 -13.43 -9.42
CA LEU A 198 12.82 -13.38 -10.89
C LEU A 198 11.48 -13.13 -11.61
N ALA A 199 10.40 -13.72 -11.09
CA ALA A 199 9.09 -13.64 -11.73
C ALA A 199 8.59 -12.19 -11.79
N LEU A 200 8.25 -11.71 -12.99
CA LEU A 200 7.78 -10.35 -13.23
C LEU A 200 6.53 -10.02 -12.40
N SER A 201 5.61 -10.98 -12.24
CA SER A 201 4.41 -10.81 -11.41
C SER A 201 4.76 -10.52 -9.94
N LYS A 202 5.75 -11.23 -9.37
CA LYS A 202 6.22 -10.98 -7.99
C LYS A 202 6.85 -9.60 -7.86
N ARG A 203 7.67 -9.22 -8.84
CA ARG A 203 8.33 -7.91 -8.90
C ARG A 203 7.31 -6.78 -8.93
N LYS A 204 6.35 -6.85 -9.85
CA LYS A 204 5.23 -5.90 -9.96
C LYS A 204 4.45 -5.74 -8.65
N LEU A 205 4.13 -6.86 -7.98
CA LEU A 205 3.42 -6.83 -6.70
C LEU A 205 4.27 -6.25 -5.56
N ALA A 206 5.60 -6.42 -5.60
CA ALA A 206 6.48 -5.87 -4.57
C ALA A 206 6.62 -4.34 -4.68
N VAL A 207 6.66 -3.79 -5.90
CA VAL A 207 6.84 -2.34 -6.14
C VAL A 207 5.54 -1.54 -6.08
N ASN A 208 4.39 -2.18 -6.29
CA ASN A 208 3.08 -1.52 -6.33
C ASN A 208 2.23 -1.98 -5.12
N PRO A 209 2.39 -1.36 -3.94
CA PRO A 209 1.54 -1.67 -2.79
C PRO A 209 0.09 -1.33 -3.11
N THR A 210 -0.79 -2.32 -3.03
CA THR A 210 -2.24 -2.16 -3.30
C THR A 210 -2.94 -1.40 -2.17
N VAL A 211 -2.25 -1.22 -1.03
CA VAL A 211 -2.74 -0.52 0.15
C VAL A 211 -2.30 0.94 0.07
N GLN A 212 -2.80 1.69 -0.91
CA GLN A 212 -2.82 3.15 -0.81
C GLN A 212 -4.13 3.52 -0.11
N THR A 213 -4.13 3.47 1.23
CA THR A 213 -5.32 3.76 2.01
C THR A 213 -5.61 5.25 2.00
N GLY A 214 -6.66 5.63 1.27
CA GLY A 214 -7.43 6.84 1.51
C GLY A 214 -7.52 7.76 0.30
N PRO A 215 -8.66 8.46 0.11
CA PRO A 215 -8.73 9.55 -0.84
C PRO A 215 -7.63 10.58 -0.54
N PRO A 216 -7.07 11.27 -1.55
CA PRO A 216 -6.15 12.38 -1.33
C PRO A 216 -6.90 13.49 -0.59
N SER A 217 -6.93 13.42 0.75
CA SER A 217 -7.41 14.49 1.58
C SER A 217 -6.51 15.69 1.32
N LEU A 218 -7.12 16.82 0.94
CA LEU A 218 -6.49 18.09 0.55
C LEU A 218 -5.75 18.78 1.71
N SER A 219 -5.15 18.02 2.63
CA SER A 219 -4.20 18.54 3.61
C SER A 219 -2.95 19.01 2.87
N LEU A 220 -2.80 20.33 2.79
CA LEU A 220 -1.71 21.06 2.14
C LEU A 220 -0.30 20.81 2.76
N SER A 221 -0.17 19.84 3.68
CA SER A 221 1.11 19.37 4.21
C SER A 221 1.66 18.25 3.34
N SER A 222 2.18 18.65 2.18
CA SER A 222 2.73 17.80 1.11
C SER A 222 4.04 17.09 1.52
N SER A 223 3.96 16.11 2.42
CA SER A 223 5.09 15.23 2.77
C SER A 223 4.62 13.79 2.90
N ALA A 224 4.54 13.13 1.74
CA ALA A 224 4.73 11.70 1.47
C ALA A 224 4.39 10.70 2.61
N SER A 225 3.11 10.41 2.85
CA SER A 225 2.69 9.34 3.78
C SER A 225 2.58 7.95 3.13
N GLY A 226 3.39 7.67 2.09
CA GLY A 226 3.39 6.38 1.39
C GLY A 226 4.46 5.42 1.88
N ILE A 227 4.42 4.18 1.41
CA ILE A 227 5.51 3.22 1.62
C ILE A 227 6.66 3.56 0.68
N SER A 228 7.85 3.72 1.24
CA SER A 228 9.11 3.88 0.54
C SER A 228 9.87 2.57 0.54
N GLY A 229 10.63 2.24 -0.51
CA GLY A 229 11.37 0.99 -0.48
C GLY A 229 12.30 0.73 -1.65
N LEU A 230 12.99 -0.40 -1.55
CA LEU A 230 13.91 -0.91 -2.57
C LEU A 230 13.63 -2.38 -2.82
N THR A 231 13.64 -2.79 -4.08
CA THR A 231 13.53 -4.21 -4.46
C THR A 231 14.70 -4.58 -5.37
N LYS A 232 15.46 -5.61 -4.99
CA LYS A 232 16.52 -6.17 -5.82
C LYS A 232 16.05 -7.52 -6.38
N PRO A 233 15.79 -7.64 -7.68
CA PRO A 233 15.45 -8.91 -8.30
C PRO A 233 16.67 -9.84 -8.40
N GLY A 234 16.43 -11.10 -8.74
CA GLY A 234 17.48 -12.11 -8.92
C GLY A 234 17.77 -12.93 -7.66
N TYR A 235 19.05 -13.30 -7.49
CA TYR A 235 19.55 -14.15 -6.41
C TYR A 235 20.67 -13.42 -5.62
N PRO A 236 20.51 -13.23 -4.29
CA PRO A 236 19.26 -13.35 -3.56
C PRO A 236 18.25 -12.28 -3.97
N GLY A 237 16.96 -12.56 -3.80
CA GLY A 237 15.91 -11.54 -3.91
C GLY A 237 15.82 -10.76 -2.60
N ILE A 238 15.81 -9.43 -2.65
CA ILE A 238 15.78 -8.57 -1.45
C ILE A 238 14.70 -7.52 -1.61
N MET A 239 13.95 -7.29 -0.53
CA MET A 239 12.98 -6.21 -0.46
C MET A 239 13.16 -5.45 0.86
N ILE A 240 13.17 -4.13 0.78
CA ILE A 240 13.22 -3.22 1.93
C ILE A 240 12.02 -2.31 1.84
N PHE A 241 11.20 -2.26 2.89
CA PHE A 241 10.05 -1.36 2.97
C PHE A 241 10.15 -0.52 4.24
N SER A 242 9.93 0.79 4.12
CA SER A 242 9.89 1.75 5.22
C SER A 242 8.75 2.74 5.02
N GLY A 243 8.10 3.18 6.09
CA GLY A 243 6.99 4.14 6.03
C GLY A 243 6.03 3.98 7.21
N PRO A 244 4.79 4.46 7.11
CA PRO A 244 3.76 4.26 8.12
C PRO A 244 3.57 2.77 8.45
N ARG A 245 3.55 2.45 9.74
CA ARG A 245 3.52 1.07 10.25
C ARG A 245 2.38 0.25 9.69
N ASP A 246 1.19 0.80 9.72
CA ASP A 246 -0.04 0.21 9.22
C ASP A 246 0.05 -0.13 7.72
N LEU A 247 0.60 0.78 6.92
CA LEU A 247 0.80 0.56 5.49
C LEU A 247 1.85 -0.53 5.22
N VAL A 248 3.00 -0.46 5.90
CA VAL A 248 4.08 -1.45 5.77
C VAL A 248 3.59 -2.83 6.18
N ASP A 249 2.88 -2.95 7.30
CA ASP A 249 2.32 -4.21 7.80
C ASP A 249 1.28 -4.77 6.83
N ALA A 250 0.39 -3.94 6.30
CA ALA A 250 -0.63 -4.36 5.35
C ALA A 250 -0.01 -4.86 4.03
N HIS A 251 1.02 -4.16 3.52
CA HIS A 251 1.75 -4.58 2.32
C HIS A 251 2.51 -5.89 2.54
N VAL A 252 3.27 -6.00 3.63
CA VAL A 252 3.99 -7.23 3.99
C VAL A 252 3.02 -8.40 4.20
N ALA A 253 1.86 -8.17 4.81
CA ALA A 253 0.82 -9.18 4.98
C ALA A 253 0.22 -9.63 3.63
N GLN A 254 0.02 -8.70 2.68
CA GLN A 254 -0.39 -9.04 1.31
C GLN A 254 0.65 -9.92 0.62
N LEU A 255 1.93 -9.55 0.66
CA LEU A 255 3.01 -10.35 0.05
C LEU A 255 3.13 -11.74 0.70
N LYS A 256 2.96 -11.84 2.03
CA LYS A 256 2.95 -13.12 2.75
C LYS A 256 1.80 -14.03 2.29
N ARG A 257 0.60 -13.49 2.03
CA ARG A 257 -0.57 -14.26 1.55
C ARG A 257 -0.34 -14.94 0.20
N LEU A 258 0.61 -14.43 -0.61
CA LEU A 258 0.99 -15.03 -1.89
C LEU A 258 1.85 -16.29 -1.73
N ASN A 259 2.22 -16.69 -0.51
CA ASN A 259 2.96 -17.92 -0.19
C ASN A 259 4.25 -18.09 -1.01
N TRP A 260 5.02 -17.01 -1.20
CA TRP A 260 6.28 -17.06 -1.94
C TRP A 260 7.31 -17.95 -1.23
N GLN A 261 8.03 -18.77 -2.03
CA GLN A 261 9.07 -19.64 -1.50
C GLN A 261 10.19 -18.84 -0.83
N ALA A 262 10.65 -19.35 0.32
CA ALA A 262 11.75 -18.79 1.09
C ALA A 262 11.56 -17.31 1.47
N PHE A 263 10.32 -16.87 1.67
CA PHE A 263 10.00 -15.55 2.19
C PHE A 263 10.44 -15.45 3.67
N GLN A 264 11.56 -14.79 3.92
CA GLN A 264 12.11 -14.66 5.26
C GLN A 264 12.25 -13.18 5.64
N VAL A 265 11.50 -12.75 6.65
CA VAL A 265 11.74 -11.46 7.30
C VAL A 265 13.03 -11.58 8.11
N ARG A 266 14.05 -10.78 7.74
CA ARG A 266 15.38 -10.77 8.37
C ARG A 266 15.55 -9.64 9.37
N TYR A 267 14.76 -8.59 9.21
CA TYR A 267 14.73 -7.45 10.12
C TYR A 267 13.30 -6.90 10.16
N ASP A 268 12.83 -6.62 11.37
CA ASP A 268 11.60 -5.90 11.66
C ASP A 268 11.94 -4.89 12.76
N SER A 269 11.77 -3.59 12.49
CA SER A 269 12.12 -2.54 13.46
C SER A 269 11.34 -2.61 14.76
N ASP A 270 10.17 -3.27 14.77
CA ASP A 270 9.35 -3.41 15.97
C ASP A 270 10.01 -4.30 17.03
N ASP A 271 10.70 -5.34 16.56
CA ASP A 271 11.40 -6.28 17.44
C ASP A 271 12.48 -5.56 18.26
N ASP A 272 13.05 -4.47 17.74
CA ASP A 272 14.06 -3.68 18.44
C ASP A 272 13.43 -2.72 19.47
N ILE A 273 12.23 -2.19 19.21
CA ILE A 273 11.47 -1.37 20.18
C ILE A 273 11.08 -2.23 21.40
N VAL A 274 10.65 -3.47 21.17
CA VAL A 274 10.29 -4.39 22.26
C VAL A 274 11.52 -4.79 23.09
N LYS A 275 12.66 -5.03 22.45
CA LYS A 275 13.92 -5.32 23.17
C LYS A 275 14.41 -4.13 23.99
N ALA A 276 14.31 -2.92 23.45
CA ALA A 276 14.71 -1.70 24.15
C ALA A 276 13.84 -1.43 25.38
N SER A 277 12.52 -1.68 25.29
CA SER A 277 11.59 -1.50 26.42
C SER A 277 11.67 -2.62 27.47
N GLY A 278 11.94 -3.87 27.06
CA GLY A 278 12.03 -5.02 27.97
C GLY A 278 13.32 -5.09 28.81
N ALA A 279 14.39 -4.38 28.43
CA ALA A 279 15.66 -4.43 29.16
C ALA A 279 15.65 -3.69 30.52
N GLY A 280 14.57 -2.97 30.86
CA GLY A 280 14.48 -2.13 32.06
C GLY A 280 13.78 -2.73 33.29
N GLN A 281 13.09 -3.87 33.18
CA GLN A 281 12.17 -4.32 34.27
C GLN A 281 12.65 -5.51 35.14
N ASN A 282 13.84 -6.07 34.91
CA ASN A 282 14.34 -7.20 35.72
C ASN A 282 15.52 -6.81 36.66
N ARG A 283 15.32 -5.81 37.51
CA ARG A 283 16.18 -5.55 38.69
C ARG A 283 15.37 -5.14 39.92
N SER A 284 14.64 -6.07 40.51
CA SER A 284 14.46 -6.22 41.97
C SER A 284 13.29 -7.19 42.24
N GLY A 285 13.56 -8.25 42.98
CA GLY A 285 12.57 -9.26 43.32
C GLY A 285 13.13 -10.64 43.10
N ASN A 286 14.05 -11.05 43.97
CA ASN A 286 14.45 -12.44 44.15
C ASN A 286 13.27 -13.12 44.88
N PRO A 287 12.48 -14.03 44.28
CA PRO A 287 11.62 -14.89 45.06
C PRO A 287 12.44 -16.09 45.52
N ASP A 288 12.37 -16.38 46.81
CA ASP A 288 13.08 -17.48 47.46
C ASP A 288 12.93 -18.83 46.72
N PRO A 289 14.00 -19.66 46.67
CA PRO A 289 13.95 -20.95 46.02
C PRO A 289 13.13 -21.95 46.84
N ILE A 290 11.95 -22.32 46.35
CA ILE A 290 11.21 -23.49 46.82
C ILE A 290 11.87 -24.75 46.22
N PRO A 291 12.34 -25.71 47.05
CA PRO A 291 12.95 -26.93 46.55
C PRO A 291 11.86 -27.96 46.24
N GLY A 292 11.91 -28.53 45.03
CA GLY A 292 11.35 -29.86 44.76
C GLY A 292 10.31 -29.90 43.66
N ARG A 293 10.76 -30.15 42.43
CA ARG A 293 10.07 -31.06 41.50
C ARG A 293 11.01 -31.51 40.38
N ASN A 294 11.32 -32.79 40.41
CA ASN A 294 12.00 -33.53 39.35
C ASN A 294 11.04 -33.73 38.18
N ASP A 295 11.35 -33.15 37.02
CA ASP A 295 10.69 -33.46 35.74
C ASP A 295 11.76 -33.79 34.68
N ASN A 296 12.47 -34.88 34.91
CA ASN A 296 13.28 -35.58 33.91
C ASN A 296 12.37 -36.55 33.16
N ASP A 297 11.70 -36.14 32.06
CA ASP A 297 11.18 -37.16 31.10
C ASP A 297 10.74 -36.70 29.68
N LYS A 298 11.01 -35.47 29.21
CA LYS A 298 10.51 -35.02 27.88
C LYS A 298 11.53 -34.74 26.78
N GLN A 299 12.75 -35.28 26.87
CA GLN A 299 13.80 -35.05 25.85
C GLN A 299 14.21 -36.25 24.97
N LYS A 300 13.49 -37.39 25.01
CA LYS A 300 13.90 -38.59 24.26
C LYS A 300 13.15 -38.93 22.96
N GLN A 301 12.22 -38.11 22.47
CA GLN A 301 11.44 -38.46 21.26
C GLN A 301 11.67 -37.63 19.98
N LYS A 302 12.55 -36.61 19.97
CA LYS A 302 12.80 -35.81 18.74
C LYS A 302 14.07 -36.15 17.95
N HIS A 303 14.79 -37.21 18.29
CA HIS A 303 16.09 -37.54 17.67
C HIS A 303 16.07 -38.73 16.69
N LYS A 304 14.91 -39.17 16.19
CA LYS A 304 14.81 -40.35 15.30
C LYS A 304 14.14 -40.12 13.95
N GLN A 305 13.93 -38.87 13.54
CA GLN A 305 13.32 -38.57 12.24
C GLN A 305 14.05 -37.40 11.55
N LYS A 306 15.33 -37.61 11.21
CA LYS A 306 16.06 -36.82 10.18
C LYS A 306 17.41 -37.42 9.76
N GLN A 307 17.63 -38.72 10.00
CA GLN A 307 18.78 -39.45 9.44
C GLN A 307 18.32 -40.24 8.21
N SER A 308 18.10 -39.55 7.10
CA SER A 308 18.05 -40.16 5.76
C SER A 308 18.16 -39.08 4.69
N LEU A 309 19.32 -38.44 4.56
CA LEU A 309 19.75 -37.73 3.36
C LEU A 309 21.23 -37.33 3.52
N THR A 310 22.09 -38.32 3.37
CA THR A 310 23.52 -38.14 3.09
C THR A 310 23.84 -38.98 1.87
N GLN A 311 24.26 -38.34 0.78
CA GLN A 311 25.43 -38.69 -0.03
C GLN A 311 25.30 -38.07 -1.42
N ASN A 312 25.95 -36.91 -1.61
CA ASN A 312 26.77 -36.66 -2.80
C ASN A 312 27.33 -35.24 -2.72
N GLN A 313 28.52 -35.12 -2.14
CA GLN A 313 29.54 -34.15 -2.57
C GLN A 313 30.78 -34.33 -1.67
N LYS A 314 31.64 -35.26 -2.08
CA LYS A 314 33.00 -35.33 -1.58
C LYS A 314 33.86 -35.94 -2.67
N GLN A 315 34.44 -35.09 -3.53
CA GLN A 315 35.69 -35.30 -4.24
C GLN A 315 35.96 -34.09 -5.15
N SER A 316 36.72 -33.12 -4.65
CA SER A 316 37.94 -32.70 -5.33
C SER A 316 38.79 -31.88 -4.37
N LYS A 317 40.03 -32.32 -4.24
CA LYS A 317 41.03 -31.89 -3.27
C LYS A 317 42.29 -31.58 -4.06
N ARG A 318 42.92 -30.46 -3.68
CA ARG A 318 44.34 -30.06 -3.86
C ARG A 318 44.78 -29.51 -5.22
N GLN A 319 45.27 -28.27 -5.18
CA GLN A 319 46.70 -27.89 -5.29
C GLN A 319 46.81 -26.39 -4.93
N SER A 320 47.39 -26.04 -3.77
CA SER A 320 48.79 -25.63 -3.54
C SER A 320 49.12 -24.20 -4.01
N GLY A 321 49.56 -23.36 -3.08
CA GLY A 321 50.14 -22.05 -3.36
C GLY A 321 50.32 -21.20 -2.11
N GLU A 322 51.40 -21.47 -1.36
CA GLU A 322 51.98 -20.57 -0.37
C GLU A 322 52.30 -19.20 -0.98
N LYS A 323 52.04 -18.11 -0.23
CA LYS A 323 52.98 -17.00 -0.14
C LYS A 323 52.72 -16.10 1.07
N GLU A 324 53.83 -15.64 1.61
CA GLU A 324 54.06 -15.04 2.92
C GLU A 324 53.60 -13.57 3.05
N THR A 325 53.39 -13.21 4.32
CA THR A 325 53.32 -11.92 5.03
C THR A 325 54.14 -10.72 4.47
N PRO A 326 53.76 -9.44 4.76
CA PRO A 326 54.09 -8.84 6.05
C PRO A 326 53.01 -7.98 6.72
N THR A 327 52.98 -8.17 8.03
CA THR A 327 52.40 -7.39 9.12
C THR A 327 52.81 -5.91 9.06
N ARG A 328 51.85 -4.99 9.15
CA ARG A 328 52.09 -3.58 9.47
C ARG A 328 51.21 -3.17 10.64
N GLN A 329 51.81 -3.09 11.82
CA GLN A 329 51.28 -2.42 12.99
C GLN A 329 51.04 -0.95 12.66
N LYS A 330 49.86 -0.43 13.01
CA LYS A 330 49.65 0.99 13.18
C LYS A 330 48.74 1.19 14.39
N ASP A 331 49.37 1.59 15.48
CA ASP A 331 48.73 2.16 16.66
C ASP A 331 47.99 3.45 16.26
N GLY A 332 46.72 3.51 16.62
CA GLY A 332 45.83 4.64 16.39
C GLY A 332 44.71 4.60 17.41
N ARG A 333 45.01 5.09 18.61
CA ARG A 333 44.08 5.31 19.72
C ARG A 333 43.20 6.50 19.35
N GLU A 334 42.00 6.23 18.85
CA GLU A 334 40.95 7.25 18.68
C GLU A 334 40.00 7.20 19.88
N GLU A 335 39.75 8.37 20.44
CA GLU A 335 38.88 8.57 21.61
C GLU A 335 37.43 8.25 21.23
N GLU A 336 36.82 7.29 21.94
CA GLU A 336 35.37 7.07 21.93
C GLU A 336 34.67 8.29 22.52
N VAL A 337 34.22 9.19 21.65
CA VAL A 337 33.18 10.16 21.98
C VAL A 337 31.87 9.39 22.04
N ALA A 338 31.30 9.26 23.24
CA ALA A 338 30.01 8.64 23.49
C ALA A 338 28.87 9.42 22.80
N GLY A 339 28.68 9.17 21.51
CA GLY A 339 27.56 9.69 20.73
C GLY A 339 26.26 9.02 21.16
N SER A 340 25.32 9.83 21.65
CA SER A 340 23.93 9.43 21.91
C SER A 340 23.36 8.67 20.72
N ARG A 341 23.21 7.35 20.85
CA ARG A 341 22.54 6.46 19.89
C ARG A 341 21.04 6.78 19.84
N SER A 342 20.67 7.83 19.10
CA SER A 342 19.29 8.24 18.79
C SER A 342 18.62 7.29 17.78
N GLY A 343 18.78 5.97 17.96
CA GLY A 343 18.56 4.98 16.89
C GLY A 343 17.19 4.33 16.80
N SER A 344 16.25 4.59 17.74
CA SER A 344 15.00 3.84 17.81
C SER A 344 13.84 4.57 17.13
N GLY A 345 13.65 4.31 15.84
CA GLY A 345 12.33 4.51 15.22
C GLY A 345 12.21 5.53 14.10
N SER A 346 13.29 6.13 13.60
CA SER A 346 13.22 6.96 12.39
C SER A 346 12.94 6.11 11.14
N GLU A 347 12.07 6.61 10.27
CA GLU A 347 11.87 6.12 8.91
C GLU A 347 13.20 6.07 8.16
N TRP A 348 13.40 5.06 7.32
CA TRP A 348 14.60 4.96 6.52
C TRP A 348 14.48 5.87 5.30
N HIS A 349 15.50 6.71 5.08
CA HIS A 349 15.55 7.56 3.90
C HIS A 349 16.29 6.87 2.76
N PHE A 350 15.69 6.94 1.58
CA PHE A 350 16.28 6.42 0.35
C PHE A 350 16.62 7.55 -0.63
N SER A 351 17.63 7.35 -1.46
CA SER A 351 18.11 8.35 -2.42
C SER A 351 17.06 8.76 -3.46
N HIS A 352 16.04 7.94 -3.69
CA HIS A 352 14.95 8.21 -4.63
C HIS A 352 13.76 8.95 -4.00
N GLY A 353 13.84 9.34 -2.72
CA GLY A 353 12.78 10.03 -1.99
C GLY A 353 11.78 9.09 -1.31
N GLN A 354 10.72 9.69 -0.76
CA GLN A 354 9.66 8.99 -0.01
C GLN A 354 8.47 8.62 -0.90
N GLY A 355 7.66 7.65 -0.44
CA GLY A 355 6.40 7.24 -1.07
C GLY A 355 6.55 6.45 -2.36
N LYS A 356 7.75 5.97 -2.69
CA LYS A 356 8.02 5.15 -3.88
C LYS A 356 8.90 3.95 -3.53
N ILE A 357 8.60 2.83 -4.19
CA ILE A 357 9.43 1.63 -4.16
C ILE A 357 10.16 1.52 -5.51
N VAL A 358 11.48 1.37 -5.48
CA VAL A 358 12.33 1.36 -6.68
C VAL A 358 13.04 0.03 -6.85
N GLU A 359 13.06 -0.50 -8.08
CA GLU A 359 13.90 -1.64 -8.43
C GLU A 359 15.35 -1.21 -8.64
N VAL A 360 16.28 -1.97 -8.06
CA VAL A 360 17.74 -1.79 -8.23
C VAL A 360 18.38 -3.09 -8.68
N GLU A 361 19.38 -3.03 -9.54
CA GLU A 361 19.95 -4.20 -10.19
C GLU A 361 20.93 -4.93 -9.26
N THR A 362 21.75 -4.16 -8.55
CA THR A 362 22.89 -4.69 -7.79
C THR A 362 22.76 -4.49 -6.28
N MET A 363 23.45 -5.32 -5.49
CA MET A 363 23.52 -5.13 -4.03
C MET A 363 24.20 -3.81 -3.68
N ALA A 364 25.21 -3.41 -4.46
CA ALA A 364 25.90 -2.15 -4.26
C ALA A 364 24.95 -0.95 -4.42
N GLU A 365 24.02 -1.01 -5.37
CA GLU A 365 22.97 -0.01 -5.53
C GLU A 365 22.00 0.03 -4.34
N VAL A 366 21.61 -1.13 -3.80
CA VAL A 366 20.79 -1.17 -2.57
C VAL A 366 21.48 -0.40 -1.44
N VAL A 367 22.76 -0.72 -1.18
CA VAL A 367 23.54 -0.07 -0.11
C VAL A 367 23.74 1.42 -0.38
N LYS A 368 24.00 1.79 -1.63
CA LYS A 368 24.18 3.20 -2.04
C LYS A 368 22.88 4.00 -1.93
N ALA A 369 21.74 3.35 -2.16
CA ALA A 369 20.43 3.99 -2.12
C ALA A 369 19.93 4.23 -0.68
N ILE A 370 20.41 3.51 0.32
CA ILE A 370 20.15 3.83 1.73
C ILE A 370 20.99 5.07 2.08
N VAL A 371 20.35 6.13 2.58
CA VAL A 371 21.05 7.40 2.85
C VAL A 371 21.87 7.31 4.14
N ASP A 372 21.25 6.81 5.21
CA ASP A 372 21.81 6.79 6.55
C ASP A 372 22.83 5.65 6.75
N ASP A 373 24.04 5.96 7.19
CA ASP A 373 25.12 4.98 7.36
C ASP A 373 24.81 3.92 8.44
N ASP A 374 24.18 4.31 9.54
CA ASP A 374 23.73 3.38 10.59
C ASP A 374 22.74 2.34 10.04
N LYS A 375 21.87 2.76 9.12
CA LYS A 375 20.88 1.87 8.50
C LYS A 375 21.53 0.94 7.47
N LYS A 376 22.61 1.37 6.80
CA LYS A 376 23.42 0.49 5.94
C LYS A 376 24.02 -0.66 6.74
N GLU A 377 24.54 -0.38 7.94
CA GLU A 377 25.12 -1.43 8.79
C GLU A 377 24.04 -2.44 9.24
N ILE A 378 22.86 -1.95 9.66
CA ILE A 378 21.71 -2.80 9.99
C ILE A 378 21.32 -3.67 8.80
N PHE A 379 21.25 -3.08 7.60
CA PHE A 379 20.95 -3.79 6.37
C PHE A 379 21.96 -4.90 6.10
N LEU A 380 23.26 -4.59 6.06
CA LEU A 380 24.34 -5.55 5.81
C LEU A 380 24.30 -6.72 6.80
N ARG A 381 24.09 -6.42 8.08
CA ARG A 381 23.92 -7.41 9.14
C ARG A 381 22.70 -8.30 8.90
N ALA A 382 21.55 -7.72 8.53
CA ALA A 382 20.31 -8.44 8.27
C ALA A 382 20.44 -9.39 7.06
N VAL A 383 21.16 -8.97 6.01
CA VAL A 383 21.42 -9.81 4.83
C VAL A 383 22.56 -10.82 5.02
N GLY A 384 23.30 -10.74 6.14
CA GLY A 384 24.39 -11.64 6.47
C GLY A 384 25.71 -11.35 5.73
N VAL A 385 25.88 -10.13 5.25
CA VAL A 385 27.15 -9.64 4.69
C VAL A 385 27.97 -9.05 5.83
N LYS A 386 29.18 -9.55 6.01
CA LYS A 386 30.11 -9.14 7.08
C LYS A 386 31.16 -8.18 6.56
#